data_AF-A0A924K3U2-F1
#
_entry.id   AF-A0A924K3U2-F1
#
_cell.length_a   1.000
_cell.length_b   1.000
_cell.length_c   1.000
_cell.angle_alpha   90.00
_cell.angle_beta   90.00
_cell.angle_gamma   90.00
#
_symmetry.space_group_name_H-M   'P 1'
#
loop_
_entity.id
_entity.type
_entity.pdbx_description
1 polymer ?
#
loop_
_entity_poly.entity_id
_entity_poly.type
_entity_poly.pdbx_seq_one_letter_code
_entity_poly.pdbx_strand_id
1 'polypeptide(L)'
;AEYTALQMKRAVAGHGQAAKAQVQEMVKRLLKLPGLPGKDAADALGLAITHAHAGASMARIATAIDATRKTTGMYRAGRTH
;
A
#
# COMPACT_ATOMS: atom_id res chain seq x y z
N ALA A 1 -4.94 -11.63 3.81
CA ALA A 1 -3.88 -10.86 4.50
C ALA A 1 -4.52 -10.17 5.69
N GLU A 2 -3.90 -10.23 6.86
CA GLU A 2 -4.39 -9.59 8.08
C GLU A 2 -3.50 -8.40 8.41
N TYR A 3 -4.11 -7.27 8.78
CA TYR A 3 -3.39 -6.02 9.09
C TYR A 3 -3.77 -5.53 10.49
N THR A 4 -2.76 -5.23 11.30
CA THR A 4 -2.96 -4.60 12.60
C THR A 4 -3.46 -3.16 12.43
N ALA A 5 -4.14 -2.64 13.46
CA ALA A 5 -4.59 -1.24 13.47
C ALA A 5 -3.43 -0.25 13.24
N LEU A 6 -2.23 -0.57 13.74
CA LEU A 6 -1.04 0.26 13.53
C LEU A 6 -0.62 0.30 12.06
N GLN A 7 -0.64 -0.84 11.37
CA GLN A 7 -0.31 -0.94 9.94
C GLN A 7 -1.32 -0.17 9.09
N MET A 8 -2.61 -0.30 9.41
CA MET A 8 -3.66 0.44 8.70
C MET A 8 -3.53 1.95 8.90
N LYS A 9 -3.29 2.41 10.14
CA LYS A 9 -3.03 3.83 10.42
C LYS A 9 -1.80 4.38 9.69
N ARG A 10 -0.70 3.61 9.64
CA ARG A 10 0.48 3.99 8.86
C ARG A 10 0.20 4.10 7.36
N ALA A 11 -0.54 3.15 6.80
CA ALA A 11 -0.86 3.14 5.37
C ALA A 11 -1.78 4.31 4.96
N VAL A 12 -2.71 4.70 5.83
CA VAL A 12 -3.71 5.75 5.54
C VAL A 12 -3.20 7.15 5.91
N ALA A 13 -2.61 7.31 7.10
CA ALA A 13 -2.25 8.61 7.66
C ALA A 13 -0.72 8.85 7.72
N GLY A 14 0.09 7.88 7.31
CA GLY A 14 1.57 7.97 7.31
C GLY A 14 2.24 7.61 8.64
N HIS A 15 1.51 7.56 9.75
CA HIS A 15 2.05 7.19 11.06
C HIS A 15 1.07 6.34 11.89
N GLY A 16 1.61 5.50 12.78
CA GLY A 16 0.83 4.50 13.52
C GLY A 16 -0.01 5.06 14.68
N GLN A 17 0.34 6.24 15.18
CA GLN A 17 -0.36 6.90 16.28
C GLN A 17 -1.48 7.84 15.82
N ALA A 18 -1.90 7.76 14.55
CA ALA A 18 -2.98 8.59 14.03
C ALA A 18 -4.27 8.42 14.84
N ALA A 19 -4.92 9.55 15.15
CA ALA A 19 -6.21 9.60 15.81
C ALA A 19 -7.31 9.10 14.86
N LYS A 20 -8.40 8.54 15.39
CA LYS A 20 -9.51 8.03 14.56
C LYS A 20 -10.09 9.11 13.63
N ALA A 21 -10.25 10.33 14.12
CA ALA A 21 -10.74 11.46 13.31
C ALA A 21 -9.79 11.79 12.14
N GLN A 22 -8.47 11.71 12.36
CA GLN A 22 -7.46 11.92 11.32
C GLN A 22 -7.54 10.81 10.27
N VAL A 23 -7.72 9.56 10.68
CA VAL A 23 -7.94 8.44 9.75
C VAL A 23 -9.20 8.67 8.91
N GLN A 24 -10.32 9.10 9.51
CA GLN A 24 -11.55 9.43 8.78
C GLN A 24 -11.34 10.54 7.74
N GLU A 25 -10.68 11.63 8.12
CA GLU A 25 -10.32 12.72 7.22
C GLU A 25 -9.44 12.25 6.06
N MET A 26 -8.44 11.40 6.35
CA MET A 26 -7.56 10.84 5.33
C MET A 26 -8.31 9.90 4.38
N VAL A 27 -9.18 9.03 4.89
CA VAL A 27 -10.03 8.16 4.06
C VAL A 27 -10.91 8.99 3.13
N LYS A 28 -11.55 10.06 3.64
CA LYS A 28 -12.33 10.99 2.83
C LYS A 28 -11.51 11.59 1.70
N ARG A 29 -10.30 12.08 2.00
CA ARG A 29 -9.40 12.72 1.02
C ARG A 29 -8.90 11.72 -0.02
N LEU A 30 -8.47 10.54 0.41
CA LEU A 30 -7.92 9.50 -0.47
C LEU A 30 -8.98 8.95 -1.44
N LEU A 31 -10.23 8.84 -0.99
CA LEU A 31 -11.35 8.32 -1.80
C LEU A 31 -12.24 9.42 -2.38
N LYS A 32 -11.90 10.70 -2.20
CA LYS A 32 -12.67 11.88 -2.66
C LYS A 32 -14.16 11.81 -2.26
N LEU A 33 -14.44 11.41 -1.03
CA LEU A 33 -15.82 11.26 -0.55
C LEU A 33 -16.49 12.63 -0.32
N PRO A 34 -17.81 12.76 -0.58
CA PRO A 34 -18.53 14.03 -0.44
C PRO A 34 -18.67 14.47 1.02
N GLY A 35 -18.52 13.55 1.98
CA GLY A 35 -18.69 13.82 3.41
C GLY A 35 -17.70 13.01 4.26
N LEU A 36 -17.71 13.28 5.56
CA LEU A 36 -16.91 12.50 6.50
C LEU A 36 -17.53 11.09 6.62
N PRO A 37 -16.78 10.01 6.35
CA PRO A 37 -17.31 8.66 6.53
C PRO A 37 -17.59 8.41 8.01
N GLY A 38 -18.65 7.65 8.30
CA GLY A 38 -18.90 7.14 9.66
C GLY A 38 -17.72 6.31 10.17
N LYS A 39 -17.59 6.19 11.49
CA LYS A 39 -16.46 5.50 12.15
C LYS A 39 -16.19 4.09 11.60
N ASP A 40 -17.24 3.28 11.46
CA ASP A 40 -17.13 1.88 11.03
C ASP A 40 -16.84 1.79 9.52
N ALA A 41 -17.43 2.70 8.74
CA ALA A 41 -17.15 2.81 7.31
C ALA A 41 -15.68 3.22 7.06
N ALA A 42 -15.14 4.15 7.86
CA ALA A 42 -13.75 4.57 7.73
C ALA A 42 -12.77 3.45 8.09
N ASP A 43 -13.07 2.63 9.09
CA ASP A 43 -12.24 1.48 9.46
C ASP A 43 -12.22 0.43 8.32
N ALA A 44 -13.39 0.09 7.75
CA ALA A 44 -13.48 -0.82 6.61
C ALA A 44 -12.75 -0.30 5.35
N LEU A 45 -12.98 0.97 4.99
CA LEU A 45 -12.32 1.62 3.86
C LEU A 45 -10.81 1.75 4.09
N GLY A 46 -10.37 2.05 5.31
CA GLY A 46 -8.97 2.15 5.64
C GLY A 46 -8.25 0.78 5.56
N LEU A 47 -8.91 -0.31 5.94
CA LEU A 47 -8.40 -1.66 5.72
C LEU A 47 -8.29 -1.98 4.21
N ALA A 48 -9.29 -1.60 3.41
CA ALA A 48 -9.24 -1.77 1.96
C ALA A 48 -8.08 -0.98 1.32
N ILE A 49 -7.87 0.27 1.75
CA ILE A 49 -6.72 1.10 1.32
C ILE A 49 -5.42 0.42 1.72
N THR A 50 -5.32 -0.09 2.95
CA THR A 50 -4.13 -0.79 3.46
C THR A 50 -3.83 -2.03 2.62
N HIS A 51 -4.86 -2.79 2.28
CA HIS A 51 -4.73 -3.98 1.44
C HIS A 51 -4.26 -3.62 0.01
N ALA A 52 -4.87 -2.59 -0.60
CA ALA A 52 -4.48 -2.09 -1.91
C ALA A 52 -3.04 -1.56 -1.92
N HIS A 53 -2.63 -0.84 -0.88
CA HIS A 53 -1.28 -0.32 -0.74
C HIS A 53 -0.24 -1.45 -0.58
N ALA A 54 -0.54 -2.45 0.25
CA ALA A 54 0.31 -3.63 0.39
C ALA A 54 0.43 -4.40 -0.95
N GLY A 55 -0.69 -4.56 -1.67
CA GLY A 55 -0.70 -5.17 -3.01
C GLY A 55 0.12 -4.39 -4.03
N ALA A 56 -0.04 -3.07 -4.08
CA ALA A 56 0.72 -2.20 -4.99
C ALA A 56 2.22 -2.21 -4.69
N SER A 57 2.61 -2.16 -3.42
CA SER A 57 4.03 -2.26 -3.02
C SER A 57 4.63 -3.62 -3.39
N MET A 58 3.90 -4.72 -3.18
CA MET A 58 4.35 -6.06 -3.59
C MET A 58 4.44 -6.19 -5.12
N ALA A 59 3.48 -5.64 -5.87
CA ALA A 59 3.52 -5.63 -7.33
C ALA A 59 4.73 -4.83 -7.85
N ARG A 60 5.03 -3.67 -7.26
CA ARG A 60 6.20 -2.86 -7.62
C ARG A 60 7.51 -3.58 -7.31
N ILE A 61 7.60 -4.25 -6.16
CA ILE A 61 8.75 -5.10 -5.84
C ILE A 61 8.87 -6.23 -6.87
N ALA A 62 7.78 -6.93 -7.19
CA ALA A 62 7.74 -7.99 -8.20
C ALA A 62 8.24 -7.53 -9.59
N THR A 63 7.85 -6.32 -10.02
CA THR A 63 8.38 -5.74 -11.26
C THR A 63 9.87 -5.43 -11.18
N ALA A 64 10.36 -4.96 -10.03
CA ALA A 64 11.77 -4.63 -9.84
C ALA A 64 12.67 -5.89 -9.77
N ILE A 65 12.22 -6.96 -9.11
CA ILE A 65 12.93 -8.24 -9.14
C ILE A 65 12.94 -8.85 -10.55
N ASP A 66 11.84 -8.78 -11.32
CA ASP A 66 11.83 -9.24 -12.72
C ASP A 66 12.82 -8.45 -13.60
N ALA A 67 12.83 -7.11 -13.45
CA ALA A 67 13.79 -6.25 -14.15
C ALA A 67 15.25 -6.61 -13.82
N THR A 68 15.54 -6.89 -12.54
CA THR A 68 16.88 -7.30 -12.07
C THR A 68 17.27 -8.69 -12.60
N ARG A 69 16.30 -9.60 -12.74
CA ARG A 69 16.53 -10.96 -13.25
C ARG A 69 16.89 -10.93 -14.75
N LYS A 70 16.22 -10.07 -15.52
CA LYS A 70 16.49 -9.85 -16.95
C LYS A 70 17.89 -9.30 -17.20
N THR A 71 18.33 -8.31 -16.42
CA THR A 71 19.69 -7.74 -16.55
C THR A 71 20.79 -8.75 -16.19
N THR A 72 20.60 -9.60 -15.18
CA THR A 72 21.53 -10.69 -14.84
C THR A 72 21.60 -11.77 -15.93
N GLY A 73 20.47 -12.10 -16.58
CA GLY A 73 20.43 -13.08 -17.67
C GLY A 73 21.21 -12.62 -18.91
N MET A 74 21.11 -11.34 -19.27
CA MET A 74 21.83 -10.75 -20.40
C MET A 74 23.36 -10.76 -20.22
N TYR A 75 23.86 -10.60 -18.99
CA TYR A 75 25.30 -10.65 -18.69
C TYR A 75 25.91 -12.07 -18.76
N ARG A 76 25.08 -13.11 -18.68
CA ARG A 76 25.54 -14.52 -18.79
C ARG A 76 25.50 -15.03 -20.23
N ALA A 77 24.55 -14.56 -21.05
CA ALA A 77 24.42 -14.97 -22.45
C ALA A 77 25.54 -14.45 -23.38
N GLY A 78 26.28 -13.41 -22.97
CA GLY A 78 27.39 -12.84 -23.74
C GLY A 78 28.79 -13.42 -23.47
N ARG A 79 28.92 -14.49 -22.67
CA ARG A 79 30.20 -15.08 -22.25
C ARG A 79 30.45 -16.50 -22.74
N THR A 80 30.03 -16.81 -23.96
CA THR A 80 30.48 -18.01 -24.69
C THR A 80 31.38 -17.55 -25.83
N HIS A 81 32.68 -17.46 -25.54
CA HIS A 81 33.75 -17.53 -26.52
C HIS A 81 34.44 -18.88 -26.38
#